data_AF-A0A3Q2DGQ4-F1
#
_entry.id   AF-A0A3Q2DGQ4-F1
#
_cell.length_a   1.000
_cell.length_b   1.000
_cell.length_c   1.000
_cell.angle_alpha   90.00
_cell.angle_beta   90.00
_cell.angle_gamma   90.00
#
_symmetry.space_group_name_H-M   'P 1'
#
loop_
_entity.id
_entity.type
_entity.pdbx_description
1 polymer ?
#
loop_
_entity_poly.entity_id
_entity_poly.type
_entity_poly.pdbx_seq_one_letter_code
_entity_poly.pdbx_strand_id
1 'polypeptide(L)'
;ISSLFFLYVCFRFEIDGAQVGWIPPHVASLLTPYTDVFSPPQEGAVSLCSSLGCYDRRSEAVDEVLQKLRQESSLSCLRGWRDERYSVKPRFSDQPLMWMERAATSLFGVKRYGVHINGYTISDSGEISMWLARRSATKQTYPGLLDNMVGAAGDWETMLIFITF
;
A
#
# COMPACT_ATOMS: atom_id res chain seq x y z
N ILE A 1 -24.82 -29.86 -1.00
CA ILE A 1 -24.86 -28.55 -1.69
C ILE A 1 -24.23 -27.53 -0.75
N SER A 2 -22.89 -27.38 -0.75
CA SER A 2 -22.16 -26.34 0.01
C SER A 2 -20.63 -26.47 -0.20
N SER A 3 -20.14 -26.50 -1.43
CA SER A 3 -18.67 -26.54 -1.64
C SER A 3 -18.18 -25.85 -2.92
N LEU A 4 -19.02 -25.09 -3.62
CA LEU A 4 -18.67 -24.55 -4.95
C LEU A 4 -18.83 -23.03 -5.11
N PHE A 5 -19.04 -22.28 -4.02
CA PHE A 5 -19.18 -20.81 -4.04
C PHE A 5 -17.97 -20.02 -3.50
N PHE A 6 -16.86 -20.68 -3.17
CA PHE A 6 -15.64 -20.01 -2.67
C PHE A 6 -14.63 -19.62 -3.75
N LEU A 7 -15.05 -19.58 -5.01
CA LEU A 7 -14.23 -19.00 -6.06
C LEU A 7 -14.40 -17.47 -6.00
N TYR A 8 -13.31 -16.75 -5.70
CA TYR A 8 -13.08 -15.30 -5.89
C TYR A 8 -13.33 -14.30 -4.76
N VAL A 9 -13.59 -14.69 -3.50
CA VAL A 9 -13.73 -13.68 -2.43
C VAL A 9 -12.37 -13.45 -1.74
N CYS A 10 -11.89 -12.20 -1.75
CA CYS A 10 -10.72 -11.79 -0.98
C CYS A 10 -10.97 -11.94 0.53
N PHE A 11 -9.93 -12.28 1.29
CA PHE A 11 -9.96 -12.28 2.74
C PHE A 11 -9.77 -10.86 3.27
N ARG A 12 -10.46 -10.50 4.35
CA ARG A 12 -10.11 -9.28 5.09
C ARG A 12 -8.70 -9.43 5.66
N PHE A 13 -7.89 -8.38 5.59
CA PHE A 13 -6.64 -8.31 6.33
C PHE A 13 -6.87 -7.55 7.62
N GLU A 14 -6.65 -8.19 8.77
CA GLU A 14 -6.99 -7.64 10.08
C GLU A 14 -5.77 -7.56 11.00
N ILE A 15 -5.71 -6.48 11.78
CA ILE A 15 -4.70 -6.24 12.83
C ILE A 15 -5.47 -5.77 14.06
N ASP A 16 -5.32 -6.48 15.19
CA ASP A 16 -6.09 -6.23 16.43
C ASP A 16 -7.61 -6.12 16.20
N GLY A 17 -8.16 -6.95 15.32
CA GLY A 17 -9.59 -6.93 14.97
C GLY A 17 -10.03 -5.75 14.09
N ALA A 18 -9.11 -4.85 13.73
CA ALA A 18 -9.38 -3.78 12.78
C ALA A 18 -9.00 -4.20 11.36
N GLN A 19 -9.95 -4.07 10.42
CA GLN A 19 -9.65 -4.31 9.01
C GLN A 19 -8.80 -3.19 8.42
N VAL A 20 -7.66 -3.56 7.85
CA VAL A 20 -6.70 -2.64 7.21
C VAL A 20 -6.54 -2.86 5.70
N GLY A 21 -7.06 -3.97 5.16
CA GLY A 21 -6.95 -4.28 3.75
C GLY A 21 -7.74 -5.52 3.31
N TRP A 22 -7.33 -6.07 2.17
CA TRP A 22 -7.90 -7.23 1.51
C TRP A 22 -6.80 -8.09 0.88
N ILE A 23 -6.75 -9.37 1.22
CA ILE A 23 -5.77 -10.34 0.71
C ILE A 23 -6.46 -11.25 -0.32
N PRO A 24 -6.01 -11.28 -1.58
CA PRO A 24 -6.49 -12.25 -2.55
C PRO A 24 -6.16 -13.69 -2.13
N PRO A 25 -6.98 -14.70 -2.49
CA PRO A 25 -6.75 -16.08 -2.05
C PRO A 25 -5.38 -16.65 -2.40
N HIS A 26 -4.85 -16.33 -3.58
CA HIS A 26 -3.50 -16.78 -3.97
C HIS A 26 -2.40 -16.19 -3.08
N VAL A 27 -2.56 -14.95 -2.60
CA VAL A 27 -1.63 -14.34 -1.65
C VAL A 27 -1.78 -14.99 -0.28
N ALA A 28 -3.01 -15.21 0.20
CA ALA A 28 -3.25 -15.89 1.47
C ALA A 28 -2.58 -17.26 1.53
N SER A 29 -2.64 -18.04 0.45
CA SER A 29 -1.95 -19.34 0.36
C SER A 29 -0.43 -19.23 0.53
N LEU A 30 0.19 -18.15 0.07
CA LEU A 30 1.63 -17.89 0.26
C LEU A 30 1.97 -17.48 1.70
N LEU A 31 1.00 -16.95 2.44
CA LEU A 31 1.17 -16.52 3.84
C LEU A 31 0.99 -17.68 4.82
N THR A 32 0.27 -18.75 4.45
CA THR A 32 -0.02 -19.93 5.29
C THR A 32 1.20 -20.55 5.98
N PRO A 33 2.40 -20.66 5.37
CA PRO A 33 3.57 -21.21 6.05
C PRO A 33 4.10 -20.35 7.20
N TYR A 34 3.74 -19.07 7.27
CA TYR A 34 4.26 -18.10 8.23
C TYR A 34 3.33 -17.96 9.44
N THR A 35 3.09 -19.07 10.14
CA THR A 35 2.10 -19.17 11.24
C THR A 35 2.44 -18.32 12.46
N ASP A 36 3.70 -17.91 12.62
CA ASP A 36 4.13 -17.02 13.70
C ASP A 36 3.75 -15.55 13.43
N VAL A 37 3.35 -15.23 12.18
CA VAL A 37 3.02 -13.87 11.73
C VAL A 37 1.55 -13.74 11.34
N PHE A 38 1.02 -14.70 10.57
CA PHE A 38 -0.34 -14.69 10.05
C PHE A 38 -1.15 -15.86 10.60
N SER A 39 -2.38 -15.58 11.02
CA SER A 39 -3.36 -16.63 11.30
C SER A 39 -3.81 -17.29 9.99
N PRO A 40 -4.18 -18.58 10.01
CA PRO A 40 -4.84 -19.18 8.86
C PRO A 40 -6.16 -18.44 8.57
N PRO A 41 -6.63 -18.44 7.31
CA PRO A 41 -7.91 -17.82 6.97
C PRO A 41 -9.05 -18.39 7.81
N GLN A 42 -9.71 -17.53 8.60
CA GLN A 42 -10.82 -17.90 9.48
C GLN A 42 -11.93 -16.85 9.33
N GLU A 43 -13.18 -17.29 9.16
CA GLU A 43 -14.35 -16.40 9.04
C GLU A 43 -14.20 -15.30 7.96
N GLY A 44 -13.45 -15.62 6.89
CA GLY A 44 -13.19 -14.69 5.78
C GLY A 44 -12.12 -13.63 6.08
N ALA A 45 -11.28 -13.83 7.09
CA ALA A 45 -10.17 -12.95 7.44
C ALA A 45 -8.85 -13.69 7.59
N VAL A 46 -7.75 -13.01 7.29
CA VAL A 46 -6.38 -13.35 7.67
C VAL A 46 -5.91 -12.25 8.61
N SER A 47 -5.50 -12.62 9.82
CA SER A 47 -5.15 -11.67 10.87
C SER A 47 -3.67 -11.79 11.22
N LEU A 48 -3.06 -10.70 11.71
CA LEU A 48 -1.76 -10.80 12.36
C LEU A 48 -1.87 -11.52 13.71
N CYS A 49 -0.86 -12.31 14.04
CA CYS A 49 -0.77 -12.99 15.33
C CYS A 49 -0.72 -11.97 16.49
N SER A 50 -1.53 -12.19 17.52
CA SER A 50 -1.64 -11.29 18.68
C SER A 50 -0.36 -11.22 19.53
N SER A 51 0.57 -12.17 19.35
CA SER A 51 1.91 -12.13 19.93
C SER A 51 2.75 -10.94 19.42
N LEU A 52 2.44 -10.42 18.22
CA LEU A 52 3.03 -9.21 17.65
C LEU A 52 2.38 -7.96 18.26
N GLY A 53 2.57 -7.78 19.57
CA GLY A 53 1.81 -6.82 20.38
C GLY A 53 2.15 -5.33 20.20
N CYS A 54 3.06 -4.95 19.30
CA CYS A 54 3.40 -3.55 19.06
C CYS A 54 3.71 -3.26 17.58
N TYR A 55 3.64 -1.97 17.25
CA TYR A 55 3.86 -1.42 15.92
C TYR A 55 5.14 -1.95 15.25
N ASP A 56 6.29 -1.86 15.92
CA ASP A 56 7.57 -2.26 15.34
C ASP A 56 7.63 -3.77 15.08
N ARG A 57 7.23 -4.59 16.05
CA ARG A 57 7.23 -6.05 15.90
C ARG A 57 6.34 -6.53 14.76
N ARG A 58 5.16 -5.93 14.59
CA ARG A 58 4.27 -6.24 13.45
C ARG A 58 4.96 -5.92 12.13
N SER A 59 5.57 -4.75 12.08
CA SER A 59 6.18 -4.24 10.87
C SER A 59 7.40 -5.06 10.45
N GLU A 60 8.29 -5.34 11.40
CA GLU A 60 9.49 -6.16 11.18
C GLU A 60 9.13 -7.61 10.81
N ALA A 61 8.18 -8.24 11.52
CA ALA A 61 7.77 -9.60 11.22
C ALA A 61 7.15 -9.74 9.82
N VAL A 62 6.32 -8.78 9.41
CA VAL A 62 5.74 -8.78 8.06
C VAL A 62 6.81 -8.47 7.01
N ASP A 63 7.73 -7.53 7.27
CA ASP A 63 8.83 -7.21 6.36
C ASP A 63 9.74 -8.41 6.11
N GLU A 64 10.08 -9.18 7.14
CA GLU A 64 10.86 -10.41 7.02
C GLU A 64 10.18 -11.44 6.10
N VAL A 65 8.86 -11.62 6.25
CA VAL A 65 8.08 -12.50 5.37
C VAL A 65 8.11 -11.98 3.92
N LEU A 66 7.90 -10.68 3.72
CA LEU A 66 7.92 -10.05 2.40
C LEU A 66 9.29 -10.16 1.72
N GLN A 67 10.38 -10.01 2.47
CA GLN A 67 11.74 -10.17 1.96
C GLN A 67 12.02 -11.61 1.54
N LYS A 68 11.51 -12.61 2.27
CA LYS A 68 11.59 -14.03 1.86
C LYS A 68 10.80 -14.26 0.57
N LEU A 69 9.54 -13.82 0.51
CA LEU A 69 8.68 -13.94 -0.67
C LEU A 69 9.24 -13.20 -1.90
N ARG A 70 9.96 -12.11 -1.69
CA ARG A 70 10.64 -11.36 -2.76
C ARG A 70 11.69 -12.22 -3.48
N GLN A 71 12.42 -13.08 -2.76
CA GLN A 71 13.45 -13.94 -3.35
C GLN A 71 12.87 -15.04 -4.24
N GLU A 72 11.67 -15.52 -3.91
CA GLU A 72 10.99 -16.62 -4.62
C GLU A 72 10.43 -16.21 -6.00
N SER A 73 10.50 -14.91 -6.35
CA SER A 73 10.17 -14.35 -7.68
C SER A 73 8.74 -14.55 -8.20
N SER A 74 7.85 -15.18 -7.42
CA SER A 74 6.45 -15.46 -7.75
C SER A 74 5.57 -14.20 -7.76
N LEU A 75 5.94 -13.18 -6.98
CA LEU A 75 5.20 -11.92 -6.86
C LEU A 75 5.95 -10.80 -7.57
N SER A 76 5.54 -10.49 -8.80
CA SER A 76 6.20 -9.47 -9.64
C SER A 76 6.25 -8.08 -9.00
N CYS A 77 5.25 -7.71 -8.20
CA CYS A 77 5.23 -6.41 -7.50
C CYS A 77 6.41 -6.25 -6.52
N LEU A 78 6.86 -7.32 -5.86
CA LEU A 78 7.97 -7.26 -4.90
C LEU A 78 9.34 -7.02 -5.55
N ARG A 79 9.45 -7.17 -6.87
CA ARG A 79 10.65 -6.78 -7.63
C ARG A 79 10.84 -5.26 -7.63
N GLY A 80 9.76 -4.50 -7.49
CA GLY A 80 9.75 -3.05 -7.45
C GLY A 80 10.00 -2.45 -6.06
N TRP A 81 10.75 -3.14 -5.20
CA TRP A 81 11.11 -2.69 -3.85
C TRP A 81 11.81 -1.33 -3.87
N ARG A 82 11.46 -0.44 -2.94
CA ARG A 82 11.92 0.97 -2.93
C ARG A 82 12.49 1.44 -1.59
N ASP A 83 12.44 0.60 -0.57
CA ASP A 83 12.76 0.99 0.81
C ASP A 83 11.90 2.19 1.24
N GLU A 84 10.61 2.15 0.87
CA GLU A 84 9.63 3.21 1.07
C GLU A 84 8.48 2.67 1.93
N ARG A 85 8.50 3.04 3.21
CA ARG A 85 7.54 2.57 4.21
C ARG A 85 6.21 3.32 4.10
N TYR A 86 5.12 2.56 4.03
CA TYR A 86 3.75 3.07 4.04
C TYR A 86 3.08 2.72 5.37
N SER A 87 2.38 3.69 5.95
CA SER A 87 1.51 3.48 7.10
C SER A 87 0.34 2.55 6.75
N VAL A 88 0.13 1.52 7.56
CA VAL A 88 -1.03 0.64 7.47
C VAL A 88 -2.01 1.04 8.57
N LYS A 89 -3.17 1.58 8.18
CA LYS A 89 -4.20 2.09 9.09
C LYS A 89 -5.61 1.77 8.58
N PRO A 90 -6.60 1.55 9.49
CA PRO A 90 -7.97 1.27 9.08
C PRO A 90 -8.61 2.44 8.34
N ARG A 91 -8.36 3.69 8.75
CA ARG A 91 -8.87 4.92 8.13
C ARG A 91 -7.78 5.98 8.04
N PHE A 92 -8.02 7.02 7.25
CA PHE A 92 -7.02 8.05 6.95
C PHE A 92 -6.45 8.75 8.19
N SER A 93 -7.33 9.07 9.15
CA SER A 93 -6.98 9.81 10.37
C SER A 93 -6.70 8.90 11.58
N ASP A 94 -6.72 7.58 11.40
CA ASP A 94 -6.40 6.65 12.48
C ASP A 94 -4.89 6.55 12.68
N GLN A 95 -4.47 6.19 13.89
CA GLN A 95 -3.07 5.86 14.17
C GLN A 95 -2.63 4.64 13.36
N PRO A 96 -1.41 4.63 12.82
CA PRO A 96 -0.90 3.50 12.07
C PRO A 96 -0.66 2.30 12.98
N LEU A 97 -1.08 1.11 12.54
CA LEU A 97 -0.96 -0.14 13.30
C LEU A 97 0.37 -0.86 13.01
N MET A 98 0.97 -0.59 11.85
CA MET A 98 2.29 -1.03 11.41
C MET A 98 2.73 -0.19 10.19
N TRP A 99 3.97 -0.37 9.74
CA TRP A 99 4.39 0.02 8.39
C TRP A 99 4.53 -1.20 7.48
N MET A 100 4.45 -0.97 6.17
CA MET A 100 4.66 -1.98 5.13
C MET A 100 5.43 -1.36 3.97
N GLU A 101 6.32 -2.13 3.34
CA GLU A 101 6.98 -1.69 2.11
C GLU A 101 5.96 -1.37 1.01
N ARG A 102 6.15 -0.23 0.34
CA ARG A 102 5.27 0.25 -0.73
C ARG A 102 4.98 -0.81 -1.79
N ALA A 103 6.00 -1.54 -2.23
CA ALA A 103 5.87 -2.56 -3.27
C ALA A 103 4.90 -3.70 -2.87
N ALA A 104 4.79 -3.99 -1.57
CA ALA A 104 3.95 -5.05 -1.04
C ALA A 104 2.49 -4.62 -0.80
N THR A 105 2.23 -3.32 -0.64
CA THR A 105 0.90 -2.79 -0.28
C THR A 105 -0.24 -3.31 -1.17
N SER A 106 0.00 -3.54 -2.47
CA SER A 106 -1.01 -4.07 -3.39
C SER A 106 -1.38 -5.53 -3.14
N LEU A 107 -0.49 -6.33 -2.52
CA LEU A 107 -0.76 -7.73 -2.16
C LEU A 107 -1.77 -7.84 -1.02
N PHE A 108 -1.76 -6.86 -0.12
CA PHE A 108 -2.60 -6.81 1.08
C PHE A 108 -3.80 -5.89 0.91
N GLY A 109 -3.96 -5.26 -0.26
CA GLY A 109 -5.05 -4.32 -0.52
C GLY A 109 -5.13 -3.19 0.50
N VAL A 110 -3.99 -2.80 1.10
CA VAL A 110 -3.96 -1.74 2.12
C VAL A 110 -4.22 -0.39 1.48
N LYS A 111 -4.91 0.48 2.22
CA LYS A 111 -5.22 1.83 1.77
C LYS A 111 -3.91 2.61 1.62
N ARG A 112 -3.78 3.31 0.50
CA ARG A 112 -2.65 4.19 0.20
C ARG A 112 -3.14 5.61 0.04
N TYR A 113 -2.41 6.54 0.61
CA TYR A 113 -2.71 7.96 0.53
C TYR A 113 -1.65 8.67 -0.30
N GLY A 114 -2.03 9.80 -0.87
CA GLY A 114 -1.17 10.65 -1.67
C GLY A 114 -1.74 12.05 -1.77
N VAL A 115 -0.87 12.98 -2.13
CA VAL A 115 -1.19 14.39 -2.27
C VAL A 115 -0.95 14.80 -3.71
N HIS A 116 -1.91 15.51 -4.28
CA HIS A 116 -1.86 16.06 -5.62
C HIS A 116 -2.06 17.58 -5.54
N ILE A 117 -1.17 18.35 -6.17
CA ILE A 117 -1.24 19.80 -6.22
C ILE A 117 -1.54 20.23 -7.65
N ASN A 118 -2.59 21.03 -7.79
CA ASN A 118 -2.96 21.69 -9.03
C ASN A 118 -2.48 23.14 -8.99
N GLY A 119 -1.57 23.52 -9.88
CA GLY A 119 -1.17 24.90 -10.08
C GLY A 119 -1.90 25.49 -11.28
N TYR A 120 -2.47 26.68 -11.15
CA TYR A 120 -3.12 27.38 -12.27
C TYR A 120 -2.81 28.89 -12.21
N THR A 121 -2.92 29.55 -13.36
CA THR A 121 -2.76 30.99 -13.52
C THR A 121 -3.99 31.60 -14.16
N ILE A 122 -4.26 32.86 -13.88
CA ILE A 122 -5.32 33.65 -14.51
C ILE A 122 -4.66 34.81 -15.23
N SER A 123 -4.95 35.00 -16.53
CA SER A 123 -4.45 36.15 -17.30
C SER A 123 -5.22 37.43 -16.96
N ASP A 124 -4.72 38.58 -17.43
CA ASP A 124 -5.42 39.87 -17.30
C ASP A 124 -6.78 39.88 -18.02
N SER A 125 -6.98 39.02 -19.03
CA SER A 125 -8.26 38.82 -19.74
C SER A 125 -9.22 37.86 -19.01
N GLY A 126 -8.80 37.26 -17.90
CA GLY A 126 -9.58 36.29 -17.12
C GLY A 126 -9.47 34.84 -17.61
N GLU A 127 -8.56 34.54 -18.54
CA GLU A 127 -8.34 33.17 -19.03
C GLU A 127 -7.59 32.32 -18.00
N ILE A 128 -8.06 31.09 -17.76
CA ILE A 128 -7.46 30.16 -16.79
C ILE A 128 -6.58 29.15 -17.54
N SER A 129 -5.32 29.02 -17.09
CA SER A 129 -4.38 27.99 -17.56
C SER A 129 -3.90 27.13 -16.39
N MET A 130 -3.74 25.82 -16.58
CA MET A 130 -3.24 24.88 -15.56
C MET A 130 -1.86 24.34 -15.94
N TRP A 131 -0.98 24.25 -14.95
CA TRP A 131 0.32 23.59 -15.08
C TRP A 131 0.15 22.07 -15.04
N LEU A 132 0.54 21.41 -16.14
CA LEU A 132 0.61 19.96 -16.24
C LEU A 132 2.08 19.53 -16.36
N ALA A 133 2.51 18.61 -15.50
CA ALA A 133 3.83 18.02 -15.60
C ALA A 133 3.82 16.84 -16.58
N ARG A 134 4.97 16.56 -17.19
CA ARG A 134 5.21 15.27 -17.88
C ARG A 134 6.17 14.44 -17.04
N ARG A 135 5.76 13.23 -16.68
CA ARG A 135 6.58 12.33 -15.86
C ARG A 135 7.85 11.95 -16.61
N SER A 136 8.99 11.90 -15.89
CA SER A 136 10.26 11.42 -16.46
C SER A 136 10.08 10.03 -17.09
N ALA A 137 10.76 9.81 -18.23
CA ALA A 137 10.80 8.51 -18.90
C ALA A 137 11.41 7.41 -18.02
N THR A 138 12.22 7.77 -17.02
CA THR A 138 12.84 6.82 -16.09
C THR A 138 11.98 6.49 -14.86
N LYS A 139 10.78 7.07 -14.72
CA LYS A 139 9.88 6.71 -13.62
C LYS A 139 9.45 5.25 -13.76
N GLN A 140 9.57 4.49 -12.68
CA GLN A 140 9.15 3.08 -12.62
C GLN A 140 7.65 2.90 -12.92
N THR A 141 6.81 3.86 -12.55
CA THR A 141 5.37 3.84 -12.80
C THR A 141 4.96 4.99 -13.70
N TYR A 142 4.20 4.66 -14.76
CA TYR A 142 3.61 5.61 -15.71
C TYR A 142 4.63 6.58 -16.34
N PRO A 143 5.73 6.09 -16.93
CA PRO A 143 6.74 6.95 -17.54
C PRO A 143 6.17 7.73 -18.74
N GLY A 144 6.53 9.01 -18.87
CA GLY A 144 6.16 9.86 -20.00
C GLY A 144 4.72 10.39 -20.03
N LEU A 145 3.85 9.93 -19.11
CA LEU A 145 2.47 10.39 -19.02
C LEU A 145 2.37 11.79 -18.40
N LEU A 146 1.25 12.47 -18.66
CA LEU A 146 0.91 13.73 -18.00
C LEU A 146 0.53 13.49 -16.54
N ASP A 147 0.81 14.47 -15.68
CA ASP A 147 0.57 14.45 -14.25
C ASP A 147 0.17 15.84 -13.75
N ASN A 148 -0.30 15.93 -12.52
CA ASN A 148 -0.49 17.21 -11.83
C ASN A 148 0.87 17.93 -11.69
N MET A 149 0.83 19.22 -11.34
CA MET A 149 2.04 20.00 -11.12
C MET A 149 2.98 19.33 -10.10
N VAL A 150 2.42 18.81 -9.02
CA VAL A 150 3.11 17.93 -8.06
C VAL A 150 2.19 16.78 -7.66
N GLY A 151 2.73 15.56 -7.65
CA GLY A 151 2.05 14.38 -7.13
C GLY A 151 3.04 13.51 -6.35
N ALA A 152 2.70 13.16 -5.11
CA ALA A 152 3.44 12.16 -4.38
C ALA A 152 2.51 11.26 -3.56
N ALA A 153 3.04 10.11 -3.19
CA ALA A 153 2.34 9.12 -2.39
C ALA A 153 3.06 8.99 -1.05
N GLY A 154 2.30 8.77 0.02
CA GLY A 154 2.78 8.87 1.39
C GLY A 154 1.82 9.69 2.25
N ASP A 155 1.95 9.56 3.57
CA ASP A 155 1.26 10.41 4.52
C ASP A 155 1.87 11.82 4.50
N TRP A 156 1.05 12.85 4.74
CA TRP A 156 1.47 14.26 4.62
C TRP A 156 2.51 14.67 5.66
N GLU A 157 2.66 13.94 6.77
CA GLU A 157 3.68 14.19 7.80
C GLU A 157 5.11 14.02 7.26
N THR A 158 5.31 13.23 6.20
CA THR A 158 6.61 13.02 5.55
C THR A 158 6.81 13.88 4.29
N MET A 159 5.79 14.63 3.84
CA MET A 159 5.89 15.45 2.63
C MET A 159 6.28 16.89 2.95
N LEU A 160 7.58 17.17 2.90
CA LEU A 160 8.10 18.52 2.69
C LEU A 160 7.90 18.89 1.22
N ILE A 161 6.89 19.71 0.93
CA ILE A 161 6.64 20.22 -0.43
C ILE A 161 7.29 21.60 -0.54
N PHE A 162 8.50 21.65 -1.08
CA PHE A 162 9.13 22.91 -1.49
C PHE A 162 8.67 23.26 -2.91
N ILE A 163 7.71 24.17 -3.03
CA ILE A 163 7.40 24.82 -4.31
C ILE A 163 8.32 26.03 -4.41
N THR A 164 9.42 25.89 -5.15
CA THR A 164 10.22 27.06 -5.56
C THR A 164 9.66 27.55 -6.89
N PHE A 165 9.28 28.84 -6.92
CA PHE A 165 8.90 29.57 -8.14
C PHE A 165 10.13 30.21 -8.77
#